data_AF-A0A6M0F0U7-F1
#
_entry.id   AF-A0A6M0F0U7-F1
#
_cell.length_a   1.000
_cell.length_b   1.000
_cell.length_c   1.000
_cell.angle_alpha   90.00
_cell.angle_beta   90.00
_cell.angle_gamma   90.00
#
_symmetry.space_group_name_H-M   'P 1'
#
loop_
_entity.id
_entity.type
_entity.pdbx_description
1 polymer ?
#
loop_
_entity_poly.entity_id
_entity_poly.type
_entity_poly.pdbx_seq_one_letter_code
_entity_poly.pdbx_strand_id
1 'polypeptide(L)' 'MNPARIHLIVSIQGLTLVTYTDRHGCHFEVIDSKGVVHRNGRTFASPQMAEEEGRKWVKSVE' A
#
# COMPACT_ATOMS: atom_id res chain seq x y z
N MET A 1 7.29 -2.26 -20.70
CA MET A 1 7.01 -1.99 -19.27
C MET A 1 5.53 -2.24 -19.06
N ASN A 2 5.13 -3.15 -18.16
CA ASN A 2 3.73 -3.18 -17.73
C ASN A 2 3.54 -2.02 -16.74
N PRO A 3 2.63 -1.07 -17.01
CA PRO A 3 2.37 0.03 -16.11
C PRO A 3 1.81 -0.51 -14.79
N ALA A 4 2.20 0.10 -13.68
CA ALA A 4 1.59 -0.20 -12.40
C ALA A 4 0.10 0.20 -12.44
N ARG A 5 -0.78 -0.69 -12.00
CA ARG A 5 -2.21 -0.42 -11.85
C ARG A 5 -2.51 -0.15 -10.39
N ILE A 6 -2.93 1.08 -10.09
CA ILE A 6 -3.40 1.44 -8.74
C ILE A 6 -4.78 0.83 -8.50
N HIS A 7 -4.95 0.20 -7.33
CA HIS A 7 -6.22 -0.39 -6.89
C HIS A 7 -6.88 0.41 -5.78
N LEU A 8 -6.08 0.98 -4.87
CA LEU A 8 -6.55 1.80 -3.77
C LEU A 8 -5.57 2.95 -3.51
N ILE A 9 -6.13 4.12 -3.21
CA ILE A 9 -5.44 5.19 -2.50
C ILE A 9 -6.40 5.64 -1.40
N VAL A 10 -5.99 5.54 -0.14
CA VAL A 10 -6.79 6.00 0.99
C VAL A 10 -5.92 6.71 2.02
N SER A 11 -6.40 7.85 2.50
CA SER A 11 -5.78 8.56 3.62
C SER A 11 -6.42 8.15 4.94
N ILE A 12 -5.61 7.77 5.92
CA ILE A 12 -5.99 7.35 7.27
C ILE A 12 -5.07 8.10 8.23
N GLN A 13 -5.62 9.05 9.00
CA GLN A 13 -4.90 9.79 10.05
C GLN A 13 -3.56 10.42 9.61
N GLY A 14 -3.51 10.99 8.40
CA GLY A 14 -2.31 11.63 7.87
C GLY A 14 -1.32 10.69 7.18
N LEU A 15 -1.57 9.39 7.20
CA LEU A 15 -0.89 8.39 6.38
C LEU A 15 -1.73 8.06 5.14
N THR A 16 -1.06 7.81 4.03
CA THR A 16 -1.67 7.41 2.75
C THR A 16 -1.28 5.97 2.46
N LEU A 17 -2.25 5.07 2.45
CA LEU A 17 -2.08 3.70 1.99
C LEU A 17 -2.38 3.64 0.49
N VAL A 18 -1.41 3.18 -0.29
CA VAL A 18 -1.53 2.91 -1.71
C VAL A 18 -1.42 1.40 -1.92
N THR A 19 -2.34 0.81 -2.69
CA THR A 19 -2.19 -0.58 -3.16
C THR A 19 -2.17 -0.60 -4.69
N TYR A 20 -1.27 -1.38 -5.24
CA TYR A 20 -1.06 -1.42 -6.68
C TYR A 20 -0.52 -2.77 -7.15
N THR A 21 -0.71 -3.07 -8.43
CA THR A 21 -0.19 -4.27 -9.08
C THR A 21 0.79 -3.88 -10.17
N ASP A 22 1.93 -4.54 -10.24
CA ASP A 22 2.88 -4.42 -11.35
C ASP A 22 3.27 -5.82 -11.89
N ARG A 23 4.33 -5.88 -12.72
CA ARG A 23 4.82 -7.16 -13.29
C ARG A 23 5.31 -8.18 -12.24
N HIS A 24 5.53 -7.76 -11.00
CA HIS A 24 6.04 -8.57 -9.90
C HIS A 24 4.93 -8.99 -8.92
N GLY A 25 3.67 -8.58 -9.13
CA GLY A 25 2.54 -8.97 -8.29
C GLY A 25 1.86 -7.76 -7.62
N CYS A 26 1.17 -8.01 -6.52
CA CYS A 26 0.43 -6.99 -5.76
C CYS A 26 1.29 -6.44 -4.62
N HIS A 27 1.21 -5.14 -4.38
CA HIS A 27 2.04 -4.41 -3.42
C HIS A 27 1.21 -3.39 -2.65
N PHE A 28 1.74 -2.94 -1.52
CA PHE A 28 1.27 -1.74 -0.85
C PHE A 28 2.42 -0.85 -0.39
N GLU A 29 2.14 0.45 -0.27
CA GLU A 29 3.00 1.44 0.38
C GLU A 29 2.17 2.30 1.33
N VAL A 30 2.73 2.63 2.50
CA VAL A 30 2.17 3.59 3.44
C VAL A 30 3.10 4.80 3.50
N ILE A 31 2.57 5.95 3.12
CA ILE A 31 3.33 7.17 2.84
C ILE A 31 2.75 8.32 3.65
N ASP A 32 3.57 9.16 4.28
CA ASP A 32 3.08 10.39 4.92
C ASP A 32 2.90 11.56 3.94
N SER A 33 2.41 12.69 4.43
CA SER A 33 2.18 13.91 3.65
C SER A 33 3.45 14.55 3.08
N LYS A 34 4.63 14.15 3.55
CA LYS A 34 5.93 14.60 3.03
C LYS A 34 6.47 13.63 1.97
N GLY A 35 5.75 12.56 1.65
CA GLY A 35 6.17 11.54 0.70
C GLY A 35 7.11 10.49 1.31
N VAL A 36 7.28 10.44 2.63
CA VAL A 36 8.12 9.43 3.29
C VAL A 36 7.38 8.11 3.37
N VAL A 37 7.99 7.04 2.86
CA VAL A 37 7.46 5.67 2.97
C VAL A 37 7.81 5.10 4.34
N HIS A 38 6.79 4.87 5.17
CA HIS A 38 6.95 4.26 6.50
C HIS A 38 6.89 2.74 6.47
N ARG A 39 6.09 2.20 5.55
CA ARG A 39 5.95 0.76 5.37
C ARG A 39 5.69 0.43 3.91
N ASN A 40 6.21 -0.69 3.46
CA ASN A 40 5.80 -1.31 2.22
C ASN A 40 5.71 -2.82 2.38
N GLY A 41 4.95 -3.44 1.49
CA GLY A 41 4.88 -4.89 1.37
C GLY A 41 4.76 -5.25 -0.11
N ARG A 42 5.35 -6.38 -0.49
CA ARG A 42 5.47 -6.79 -1.88
C ARG A 42 4.95 -8.20 -2.10
N THR A 43 4.68 -8.51 -3.37
CA THR A 43 4.44 -9.88 -3.87
C THR A 43 3.24 -10.58 -3.21
N PHE A 44 2.17 -9.86 -2.93
CA PHE A 44 0.92 -10.45 -2.44
C PHE A 44 0.15 -11.13 -3.57
N ALA A 45 -0.62 -12.17 -3.22
CA ALA A 45 -1.43 -12.93 -4.15
C ALA A 45 -2.62 -12.12 -4.72
N SER A 46 -3.06 -11.07 -4.01
CA SER A 46 -4.14 -10.19 -4.46
C SER A 46 -4.00 -8.77 -3.92
N PRO A 47 -4.62 -7.76 -4.58
CA PRO A 47 -4.68 -6.40 -4.05
C PRO A 47 -5.35 -6.30 -2.68
N GLN A 48 -6.34 -7.16 -2.41
CA GLN A 48 -7.04 -7.22 -1.11
C GLN A 48 -6.11 -7.65 0.02
N MET A 49 -5.25 -8.66 -0.21
CA MET A 49 -4.26 -9.06 0.79
C MET A 49 -3.24 -7.95 1.06
N ALA A 50 -2.80 -7.24 0.01
CA ALA A 50 -1.90 -6.09 0.16
C ALA A 50 -2.56 -4.96 0.97
N GLU A 51 -3.84 -4.68 0.71
CA GLU A 51 -4.63 -3.72 1.47
C GLU A 51 -4.78 -4.12 2.94
N GLU A 52 -5.16 -5.38 3.22
CA GLU A 52 -5.34 -5.88 4.58
C GLU A 52 -4.07 -5.74 5.41
N GLU A 53 -2.91 -6.14 4.87
CA GLU A 53 -1.63 -5.98 5.55
C GLU A 53 -1.25 -4.51 5.76
N GLY A 54 -1.48 -3.65 4.77
CA GLY A 54 -1.28 -2.21 4.91
C GLY A 54 -2.14 -1.60 6.01
N ARG A 55 -3.42 -1.97 6.07
CA ARG A 55 -4.35 -1.50 7.11
C ARG A 55 -4.00 -2.05 8.49
N LYS A 56 -3.58 -3.31 8.60
CA LYS A 56 -3.10 -3.89 9.87
C LYS A 56 -1.93 -3.09 10.43
N TRP A 57 -0.98 -2.72 9.58
CA TRP A 57 0.16 -1.90 10.00
C TRP A 57 -0.28 -0.50 10.43
N VAL A 58 -1.13 0.18 9.65
CA VAL A 58 -1.65 1.52 10.02
C VAL A 58 -2.32 1.47 11.40
N LYS A 59 -3.16 0.47 11.66
CA LYS A 59 -3.82 0.28 12.97
C LYS A 59 -2.85 -0.01 14.13
N SER A 60 -1.65 -0.50 13.84
CA SER A 60 -0.65 -0.81 14.88
C SER A 60 0.20 0.39 15.29
N VAL A 61 0.15 1.47 14.50
CA VAL A 61 0.83 2.74 14.78
C VAL A 61 -0.14 3.86 15.19
N GLU A 62 -1.45 3.56 15.23
CA GLU A 62 -2.44 4.29 16.04
C GLU A 62 -2.16 4.06 17.53
#